data_AF-A0A920WQI6-F1
#
_entry.id   AF-A0A920WQI6-F1
#
_cell.length_a   1.000
_cell.length_b   1.000
_cell.length_c   1.000
_cell.angle_alpha   90.00
_cell.angle_beta   90.00
_cell.angle_gamma   90.00
#
_symmetry.space_group_name_H-M   'P 1'
#
loop_
_entity.id
_entity.type
_entity.pdbx_description
1 polymer ?
#
loop_
_entity_poly.entity_id
_entity_poly.type
_entity_poly.pdbx_seq_one_letter_code
_entity_poly.pdbx_strand_id
1 'polypeptide(L)'
;MGGSGSGKTTLLEAICGLRKITSGELLLASVMSANCRRGAGVGYVPQDRALFPMMLVREQLAFGLVFRALARPDRQASQRTGGVARDYRLARPHAGQDQWR
;
A
#
# COMPACT_ATOMS: atom_id res chain seq x y z
N MET A 1 -16.72 -10.38 15.00
CA MET A 1 -15.35 -10.85 14.70
C MET A 1 -15.44 -12.29 14.22
N GLY A 2 -15.29 -12.57 12.92
CA GLY A 2 -15.41 -13.96 12.44
C GLY A 2 -14.16 -14.79 12.80
N GLY A 3 -14.30 -16.09 13.03
CA GLY A 3 -13.17 -16.99 13.27
C GLY A 3 -12.21 -17.12 12.08
N SER A 4 -11.07 -17.79 12.29
CA SER A 4 -10.18 -18.22 11.21
C SER A 4 -10.95 -19.07 10.19
N GLY A 5 -10.65 -18.93 8.90
CA GLY A 5 -11.30 -19.70 7.83
C GLY A 5 -12.64 -19.16 7.30
N SER A 6 -13.20 -18.09 7.87
CA SER A 6 -14.46 -17.48 7.38
C SER A 6 -14.32 -16.65 6.08
N GLY A 7 -13.17 -16.70 5.40
CA GLY A 7 -12.99 -16.06 4.09
C GLY A 7 -12.71 -14.55 4.10
N LYS A 8 -12.47 -13.91 5.26
CA LYS A 8 -12.18 -12.47 5.35
C LYS A 8 -10.98 -12.03 4.49
N THR A 9 -9.86 -12.73 4.62
CA THR A 9 -8.65 -12.45 3.83
C THR A 9 -8.91 -12.66 2.35
N THR A 10 -9.59 -13.76 2.00
CA THR A 10 -10.00 -14.07 0.62
C THR A 10 -10.84 -12.95 0.00
N LEU A 11 -11.80 -12.42 0.77
CA LEU A 11 -12.67 -11.33 0.33
C LEU A 11 -11.90 -10.02 0.14
N LEU A 12 -11.05 -9.64 1.10
CA LEU A 12 -10.23 -8.41 0.99
C LEU A 12 -9.23 -8.48 -0.16
N GLU A 13 -8.59 -9.63 -0.37
CA GLU A 13 -7.71 -9.86 -1.52
C GLU A 13 -8.47 -9.74 -2.85
N ALA A 14 -9.70 -10.27 -2.93
CA ALA A 14 -10.53 -10.14 -4.11
C ALA A 14 -10.93 -8.68 -4.37
N ILE A 15 -11.33 -7.95 -3.33
CA ILE A 15 -11.66 -6.50 -3.41
C ILE A 15 -10.45 -5.69 -3.89
N CYS A 16 -9.24 -6.04 -3.44
CA CYS A 16 -8.02 -5.35 -3.85
C CYS A 16 -7.45 -5.82 -5.20
N GLY A 17 -8.11 -6.77 -5.88
CA GLY A 17 -7.64 -7.36 -7.14
C GLY A 17 -6.39 -8.22 -7.00
N LEU A 18 -6.06 -8.67 -5.78
CA LEU A 18 -4.95 -9.58 -5.47
C LEU A 18 -5.34 -11.05 -5.66
N ARG A 19 -6.64 -11.34 -5.67
CA ARG A 19 -7.21 -12.67 -5.92
C ARG A 19 -8.30 -12.59 -6.98
N LYS A 20 -8.27 -13.50 -7.95
CA LYS A 20 -9.31 -13.62 -8.98
C LYS A 20 -10.59 -14.19 -8.36
N ILE A 21 -11.73 -13.60 -8.65
CA ILE A 21 -13.05 -14.15 -8.30
C ILE A 21 -13.39 -15.31 -9.25
N THR A 22 -13.95 -16.39 -8.71
CA THR A 22 -14.32 -17.56 -9.51
C THR A 22 -15.58 -17.29 -10.36
N SER A 23 -16.55 -16.56 -9.79
CA SER A 23 -17.82 -16.21 -10.44
C SER A 23 -18.44 -14.98 -9.76
N GLY A 24 -19.47 -14.41 -10.40
CA GLY A 24 -20.14 -13.19 -9.95
C GLY A 24 -19.37 -11.92 -10.32
N GLU A 25 -19.83 -10.79 -9.78
CA GLU A 25 -19.25 -9.47 -10.05
C GLU A 25 -19.03 -8.71 -8.75
N LEU A 26 -17.95 -7.92 -8.71
CA LEU A 26 -17.65 -7.01 -7.61
C LEU A 26 -17.91 -5.57 -8.08
N LEU A 27 -18.86 -4.90 -7.43
CA LEU A 27 -19.14 -3.49 -7.65
C LEU A 27 -18.56 -2.67 -6.49
N LEU A 28 -17.60 -1.78 -6.79
CA LEU A 28 -16.96 -0.93 -5.78
C LEU A 28 -17.13 0.54 -6.16
N ALA A 29 -17.84 1.32 -5.33
CA ALA A 29 -18.08 2.76 -5.57
C ALA A 29 -18.60 3.06 -7.01
N SER A 30 -19.59 2.29 -7.47
CA SER A 30 -20.18 2.36 -8.81
C SER A 30 -19.24 2.02 -9.99
N VAL A 31 -18.04 1.53 -9.71
CA VAL A 31 -17.13 0.99 -10.72
C VAL A 31 -17.26 -0.53 -10.73
N MET A 32 -17.75 -1.09 -11.84
CA MET A 32 -17.69 -2.53 -12.09
C MET A 32 -16.24 -2.91 -12.34
N SER A 33 -15.71 -3.87 -11.58
CA SER A 33 -14.34 -4.31 -11.78
C SER A 33 -14.25 -5.82 -11.80
N ALA A 34 -14.04 -6.38 -13.00
CA ALA A 34 -13.58 -7.76 -13.17
C ALA A 34 -12.16 -7.97 -12.59
N ASN A 35 -11.42 -6.88 -12.43
CA ASN A 35 -10.15 -6.78 -11.72
C ASN A 35 -10.12 -5.40 -11.08
N CYS A 36 -10.40 -5.24 -9.78
CA CYS A 36 -10.17 -3.97 -9.07
C CYS A 36 -8.67 -3.66 -9.12
N ARG A 37 -8.21 -3.04 -10.21
CA ARG A 37 -6.86 -2.50 -10.28
C ARG A 37 -6.76 -1.41 -9.23
N ARG A 38 -5.55 -1.22 -8.71
CA ARG A 38 -5.05 -0.18 -7.77
C ARG A 38 -5.47 1.28 -8.06
N GLY A 39 -6.31 1.54 -9.07
CA GLY A 39 -6.83 2.85 -9.46
C GLY A 39 -7.95 3.39 -8.57
N ALA A 40 -8.58 2.59 -7.70
CA ALA A 40 -9.67 3.04 -6.82
C ALA A 40 -9.21 3.84 -5.58
N GLY A 41 -7.90 4.09 -5.43
CA GLY A 41 -7.36 4.80 -4.26
C GLY A 41 -7.34 3.96 -2.97
N VAL A 42 -7.60 2.66 -3.06
CA VAL A 42 -7.57 1.72 -1.93
C VAL A 42 -6.18 1.09 -1.78
N GLY A 43 -5.71 0.97 -0.54
CA GLY A 43 -4.47 0.27 -0.17
C GLY A 43 -4.77 -1.00 0.62
N TYR A 44 -4.01 -2.07 0.38
CA TYR A 44 -4.11 -3.32 1.13
C TYR A 44 -2.98 -3.39 2.17
N VAL A 45 -3.33 -3.66 3.43
CA VAL A 45 -2.38 -3.94 4.50
C VAL A 45 -2.56 -5.42 4.89
N PRO A 46 -1.59 -6.29 4.58
CA PRO A 46 -1.70 -7.72 4.89
C PRO A 46 -1.66 -7.96 6.40
N GLN A 47 -2.20 -9.10 6.83
CA GLN A 47 -2.16 -9.54 8.22
C GLN A 47 -0.71 -9.79 8.69
N ASP A 48 0.11 -10.37 7.80
CA ASP A 48 1.53 -10.60 8.08
C ASP A 48 2.34 -9.32 7.90
N ARG A 49 3.40 -9.18 8.72
CA ARG A 49 4.29 -8.03 8.66
C ARG A 49 5.01 -7.96 7.31
N ALA A 50 4.76 -6.89 6.56
CA ALA A 50 5.51 -6.52 5.37
C ALA A 50 6.58 -5.47 5.71
N LEU A 51 7.53 -5.83 6.58
CA LEU A 51 8.66 -4.97 6.93
C LEU A 51 9.92 -5.42 6.16
N PHE A 52 10.74 -4.45 5.76
CA PHE A 52 12.07 -4.68 5.19
C PHE A 52 13.12 -4.57 6.30
N PRO A 53 13.69 -5.69 6.79
CA PRO A 53 14.55 -5.67 7.98
C PRO A 53 15.81 -4.82 7.83
N MET A 54 16.30 -4.70 6.59
CA MET A 54 17.50 -3.94 6.24
C MET A 54 17.22 -2.45 5.97
N MET A 55 15.96 -2.00 6.09
CA MET A 55 15.57 -0.61 5.86
C MET A 55 15.23 0.11 7.16
N LEU A 56 15.68 1.36 7.26
CA LEU A 56 15.35 2.24 8.37
C LEU A 56 13.86 2.58 8.36
N VAL A 57 13.30 2.93 9.52
CA VAL A 57 11.86 3.24 9.64
C VAL A 57 11.41 4.30 8.62
N ARG A 58 12.21 5.35 8.42
CA ARG A 58 11.92 6.39 7.44
C ARG A 58 11.89 5.87 5.99
N GLU A 59 12.75 4.90 5.68
CA GLU A 59 12.85 4.30 4.34
C GLU A 59 11.67 3.37 4.08
N GLN A 60 11.24 2.61 5.09
CA GLN A 60 10.04 1.80 5.01
C GLN A 60 8.78 2.66 4.81
N LEU A 61 8.66 3.79 5.52
CA LEU A 61 7.55 4.73 5.34
C LEU A 61 7.59 5.42 3.97
N ALA A 62 8.79 5.78 3.49
CA ALA A 62 8.96 6.41 2.18
C ALA A 62 8.76 5.43 1.01
N PHE A 63 8.99 4.13 1.20
CA PHE A 63 8.94 3.13 0.14
C PHE A 63 7.61 3.14 -0.62
N GLY A 64 6.48 3.12 0.09
CA GLY A 64 5.16 3.14 -0.54
C GLY A 64 4.88 4.43 -1.32
N LEU A 65 5.41 5.55 -0.86
CA LEU A 65 5.28 6.87 -1.49
C LEU A 65 6.10 6.96 -2.78
N VAL A 66 7.37 6.56 -2.73
CA VAL A 66 8.27 6.53 -3.88
C VAL A 66 7.77 5.55 -4.94
N PHE A 67 7.40 4.33 -4.52
CA PHE A 67 6.88 3.31 -5.43
C PHE A 67 5.62 3.80 -6.18
N ARG A 68 4.71 4.50 -5.49
CA ARG A 68 3.53 5.09 -6.12
C ARG A 68 3.89 6.18 -7.14
N ALA A 69 4.84 7.05 -6.81
CA ALA A 69 5.28 8.12 -7.71
C ALA A 69 5.93 7.56 -8.97
N LEU A 70 6.73 6.49 -8.86
CA LEU A 70 7.34 5.81 -10.00
C LEU A 70 6.31 5.07 -10.87
N ALA A 71 5.33 4.39 -10.26
CA ALA A 71 4.33 3.61 -10.99
C ALA A 71 3.26 4.47 -11.69
N ARG A 72 3.06 5.71 -11.23
CA ARG A 72 2.08 6.66 -11.77
C ARG A 72 2.76 8.04 -11.83
N PRO A 73 3.52 8.34 -12.90
CA PRO A 73 4.10 9.66 -13.12
C PRO A 73 2.98 10.65 -13.46
N ASP A 74 2.17 10.97 -12.47
CA ASP A 74 1.12 11.98 -12.49
C ASP A 74 1.57 13.14 -11.60
N ARG A 75 1.53 14.35 -12.15
CA ARG A 75 1.96 15.58 -11.47
C ARG A 75 1.26 15.76 -10.12
N GLN A 76 -0.02 15.38 -10.02
CA GLN A 76 -0.79 15.48 -8.78
C GLN A 76 -0.36 14.41 -7.76
N ALA A 77 -0.05 13.19 -8.21
CA ALA A 77 0.44 12.14 -7.33
C ALA A 77 1.82 12.51 -6.75
N SER A 78 2.73 13.04 -7.58
CA SER A 78 4.05 13.50 -7.16
C SER A 78 3.98 14.66 -6.15
N GLN A 79 3.04 15.60 -6.32
CA GLN A 79 2.83 16.70 -5.37
C GLN A 79 2.34 16.20 -4.00
N ARG A 80 1.37 15.28 -3.97
CA ARG A 80 0.87 14.68 -2.72
C ARG A 80 1.95 13.88 -2.00
N THR A 81 2.70 13.08 -2.75
CA THR A 81 3.85 12.32 -2.22
C THR A 81 4.92 13.26 -1.64
N GLY A 82 5.24 14.35 -2.32
CA GLY A 82 6.20 15.35 -1.84
C GLY A 82 5.77 16.05 -0.55
N GLY A 83 4.47 16.34 -0.40
CA GLY A 83 3.91 16.91 0.83
C GLY A 83 4.09 15.99 2.03
N VAL A 84 3.66 14.73 1.91
CA VAL A 84 3.80 13.72 2.98
C VAL A 84 5.26 13.49 3.34
N ALA A 85 6.16 13.38 2.36
CA ALA A 85 7.59 13.21 2.63
C ALA A 85 8.19 14.39 3.41
N ARG A 86 7.69 15.61 3.17
CA ARG A 86 8.12 16.82 3.87
C ARG A 86 7.56 16.89 5.30
N ASP A 87 6.27 16.61 5.48
CA ASP A 87 5.59 16.66 6.78
C ASP A 87 6.20 15.68 7.78
N TYR A 88 6.55 14.48 7.30
CA TYR A 88 7.18 13.43 8.11
C TYR A 88 8.72 13.50 8.11
N ARG A 89 9.32 14.55 7.54
CA ARG A 89 10.79 14.74 7.42
C ARG A 89 11.53 13.51 6.88
N LEU A 90 10.90 12.75 5.99
CA LEU A 90 11.44 11.50 5.45
C LEU A 90 12.63 11.74 4.49
N ALA A 91 12.85 13.00 4.07
CA ALA A 91 13.85 13.38 3.09
C ALA A 91 15.26 13.67 3.64
N ARG A 92 15.50 13.65 4.96
CA ARG A 92 16.85 13.86 5.50
C ARG A 92 17.60 12.54 5.65
N PRO A 93 18.77 12.36 5.01
CA PRO A 93 19.64 11.24 5.33
C PRO A 93 20.15 11.41 6.77
N HIS A 94 20.02 10.36 7.58
CA HIS A 94 20.76 10.26 8.83
C HIS A 94 22.20 9.85 8.47
N ALA A 95 23.12 10.79 8.57
CA ALA A 95 24.53 10.46 8.67
C ALA A 95 24.77 9.83 10.06
N GLY A 96 24.98 8.52 10.09
CA GLY A 96 25.47 7.76 11.24
C GLY A 96 24.43 7.50 12.35
N GLN A 97 24.20 6.22 12.67
CA GLN A 97 24.50 5.65 13.98
C GLN A 97 23.95 4.22 14.10
N ASP A 98 24.89 3.29 14.26
CA ASP A 98 24.74 1.96 14.86
C ASP A 98 24.26 2.10 16.31
N GLN A 99 22.97 1.92 16.59
CA GLN A 99 22.49 1.77 17.98
C GLN A 99 21.04 1.31 18.05
N TRP A 100 20.77 0.07 17.64
CA TRP A 100 19.63 -0.69 18.15
C TRP A 100 20.12 -2.10 18.52
N ARG A 101 20.60 -2.23 19.77
CA ARG A 101 20.63 -3.51 20.49
C ARG A 101 19.29 -3.72 21.18
#